data_AF-V2QD18-F1
#
_entry.id   AF-V2QD18-F1
#
_cell.length_a   1.000
_cell.length_b   1.000
_cell.length_c   1.000
_cell.angle_alpha   90.00
_cell.angle_beta   90.00
_cell.angle_gamma   90.00
#
_symmetry.space_group_name_H-M   'P 1'
#
loop_
_entity.id
_entity.type
_entity.pdbx_description
1 polymer ?
#
loop_
_entity_poly.entity_id
_entity_poly.type
_entity_poly.pdbx_seq_one_letter_code
_entity_poly.pdbx_strand_id
1 'polypeptide(L)'
;MKKFLIIAFLFIAIHTNTLYAQDFLTSQLMQYFMYASTLNEDNLPHNNESFSKAKKLMKKVYYDNQYSFYCGCKYDYKQIKGKEKTVVDASSCGYKPRKNEQRGQIIEWEHVVPAHAFGNTLQCWREPICTDKNGKSFKGRKCCENIDPVFRVMQADMYNLQPAVGELNADRSNYHYGIIAGEPREYGACDFEIEGKLAEPKEDIRGDIARTYFYMEDTYGVRISDKQRKLFQVWDNQDPVSEWERIRADRIW
;
A
#
# COMPACT_ATOMS: atom_id res chain seq x y z
N MET A 1 -63.12 -15.77 -4.47
CA MET A 1 -62.03 -16.16 -5.41
C MET A 1 -60.93 -15.11 -5.64
N LYS A 2 -61.05 -13.84 -5.21
CA LYS A 2 -59.98 -12.81 -5.44
C LYS A 2 -58.87 -12.72 -4.37
N LYS A 3 -59.06 -13.23 -3.15
CA LYS A 3 -58.05 -13.19 -2.07
C LYS A 3 -56.95 -14.27 -2.18
N PHE A 4 -57.23 -15.40 -2.83
CA PHE A 4 -56.25 -16.48 -2.99
C PHE A 4 -55.22 -16.21 -4.10
N LEU A 5 -55.59 -15.43 -5.12
CA LEU A 5 -54.67 -15.10 -6.21
C LEU A 5 -53.54 -14.16 -5.77
N ILE A 6 -53.82 -13.18 -4.90
CA ILE A 6 -52.84 -12.17 -4.47
C ILE A 6 -51.73 -12.78 -3.60
N ILE A 7 -52.06 -13.77 -2.76
CA ILE A 7 -51.07 -14.46 -1.92
C ILE A 7 -50.13 -15.31 -2.78
N ALA A 8 -50.64 -15.98 -3.82
CA ALA A 8 -49.82 -16.75 -4.75
C ALA A 8 -48.82 -15.86 -5.52
N PHE A 9 -49.23 -14.67 -5.96
CA PHE A 9 -48.32 -13.72 -6.62
C PHE A 9 -47.25 -13.13 -5.69
N LEU A 10 -47.58 -12.86 -4.41
CA LEU A 10 -46.59 -12.42 -3.43
C LEU A 10 -45.57 -13.52 -3.08
N PHE A 11 -46.00 -14.77 -2.96
CA PHE A 11 -45.09 -15.90 -2.70
C PHE A 11 -44.15 -16.18 -3.89
N ILE A 12 -44.66 -16.07 -5.12
CA ILE A 12 -43.85 -16.22 -6.34
C ILE A 12 -42.83 -15.08 -6.44
N ALA A 13 -43.23 -13.82 -6.21
CA ALA A 13 -42.32 -12.67 -6.27
C ALA A 13 -41.22 -12.70 -5.19
N ILE A 14 -41.54 -13.21 -3.99
CA ILE A 14 -40.56 -13.39 -2.90
C ILE A 14 -39.59 -14.54 -3.25
N HIS A 15 -40.08 -15.66 -3.78
CA HIS A 15 -39.24 -16.79 -4.19
C HIS A 15 -38.33 -16.46 -5.37
N THR A 16 -38.81 -15.69 -6.35
CA THR A 16 -37.98 -15.24 -7.47
C THR A 16 -36.90 -14.28 -7.02
N ASN A 17 -37.20 -13.33 -6.12
CA ASN A 17 -36.18 -12.40 -5.60
C ASN A 17 -35.12 -13.09 -4.73
N THR A 18 -35.47 -14.13 -3.96
CA THR A 18 -34.47 -14.90 -3.21
C THR A 18 -33.59 -15.76 -4.12
N LEU A 19 -34.15 -16.34 -5.20
CA LEU A 19 -33.36 -17.06 -6.19
C LEU A 19 -32.41 -16.12 -6.94
N TYR A 20 -32.88 -14.96 -7.40
CA TYR A 20 -32.02 -13.96 -8.04
C TYR A 20 -30.93 -13.40 -7.11
N ALA A 21 -31.23 -13.16 -5.83
CA ALA A 21 -30.23 -12.71 -4.86
C ALA A 21 -29.21 -13.81 -4.54
N GLN A 22 -29.63 -15.07 -4.52
CA GLN A 22 -28.77 -16.23 -4.30
C GLN A 22 -27.90 -16.51 -5.54
N ASP A 23 -28.43 -16.34 -6.75
CA ASP A 23 -27.68 -16.42 -8.02
C ASP A 23 -26.70 -15.24 -8.16
N PHE A 24 -27.07 -14.03 -7.72
CA PHE A 24 -26.16 -12.88 -7.71
C PHE A 24 -25.03 -13.06 -6.69
N LEU A 25 -25.34 -13.47 -5.45
CA LEU A 25 -24.33 -13.75 -4.42
C LEU A 25 -23.43 -14.93 -4.79
N THR A 26 -23.98 -15.99 -5.39
CA THR A 26 -23.18 -17.12 -5.88
C THR A 26 -22.33 -16.75 -7.09
N SER A 27 -22.81 -15.86 -7.97
CA SER A 27 -21.99 -15.33 -9.08
C SER A 27 -20.86 -14.41 -8.58
N GLN A 28 -21.11 -13.56 -7.59
CA GLN A 28 -20.08 -12.72 -6.96
C GLN A 28 -19.06 -13.54 -6.19
N LEU A 29 -19.53 -14.56 -5.46
CA LEU A 29 -18.68 -15.52 -4.76
C LEU A 29 -17.88 -16.39 -5.74
N MET A 30 -18.47 -16.85 -6.85
CA MET A 30 -17.76 -17.60 -7.89
C MET A 30 -16.75 -16.72 -8.62
N GLN A 31 -17.06 -15.46 -8.92
CA GLN A 31 -16.13 -14.53 -9.54
C GLN A 31 -14.97 -14.21 -8.58
N TYR A 32 -15.23 -14.07 -7.29
CA TYR A 32 -14.20 -13.95 -6.25
C TYR A 32 -13.38 -15.22 -6.08
N PHE A 33 -14.01 -16.41 -6.12
CA PHE A 33 -13.31 -17.70 -6.04
C PHE A 33 -12.45 -17.94 -7.28
N MET A 34 -12.93 -17.56 -8.47
CA MET A 34 -12.15 -17.62 -9.70
C MET A 34 -10.97 -16.65 -9.66
N TYR A 35 -11.16 -15.40 -9.22
CA TYR A 35 -10.05 -14.43 -9.05
C TYR A 35 -9.03 -14.87 -7.98
N ALA A 36 -9.50 -15.46 -6.87
CA ALA A 36 -8.64 -15.99 -5.82
C ALA A 36 -7.89 -17.26 -6.28
N SER A 37 -8.46 -18.04 -7.20
CA SER A 37 -7.81 -19.20 -7.83
C SER A 37 -6.87 -18.86 -8.99
N THR A 38 -6.89 -17.61 -9.50
CA THR A 38 -5.99 -17.17 -10.59
C THR A 38 -4.67 -16.59 -10.10
N LEU A 39 -4.54 -16.26 -8.80
CA LEU A 39 -3.24 -15.95 -8.20
C LEU A 39 -2.48 -17.25 -7.87
N ASN A 40 -2.21 -18.04 -8.91
CA ASN A 40 -1.18 -19.08 -8.84
C ASN A 40 0.20 -18.40 -8.85
N GLU A 41 1.17 -18.99 -8.15
CA GLU A 41 2.60 -18.58 -8.21
C GLU A 41 3.08 -18.38 -9.66
N ASP A 42 2.51 -19.13 -10.60
CA ASP A 42 2.84 -19.14 -12.02
C ASP A 42 2.52 -17.84 -12.80
N ASN A 43 1.71 -16.91 -12.24
CA ASN A 43 1.26 -15.70 -12.94
C ASN A 43 1.58 -14.38 -12.18
N LEU A 44 2.53 -14.39 -11.26
CA LEU A 44 2.94 -13.16 -10.58
C LEU A 44 3.67 -12.22 -11.58
N PRO A 45 3.39 -10.91 -11.55
CA PRO A 45 3.91 -9.94 -12.51
C PRO A 45 5.44 -9.80 -12.44
N HIS A 46 6.04 -10.15 -11.30
CA HIS A 46 7.45 -9.94 -10.99
C HIS A 46 8.06 -11.20 -10.41
N ASN A 47 9.28 -11.54 -10.83
CA ASN A 47 10.03 -12.70 -10.33
C ASN A 47 10.94 -12.36 -9.12
N ASN A 48 10.75 -11.20 -8.49
CA ASN A 48 11.55 -10.76 -7.36
C ASN A 48 10.81 -10.95 -6.03
N GLU A 49 11.29 -11.89 -5.22
CA GLU A 49 10.76 -12.15 -3.87
C GLU A 49 11.59 -11.50 -2.75
N SER A 50 12.66 -10.78 -3.08
CA SER A 50 13.58 -10.24 -2.08
C SER A 50 13.40 -8.74 -1.89
N PHE A 51 12.80 -8.34 -0.76
CA PHE A 51 12.68 -6.92 -0.40
C PHE A 51 14.04 -6.21 -0.30
N SER A 52 15.09 -6.91 0.15
CA SER A 52 16.46 -6.37 0.15
C SER A 52 16.97 -6.10 -1.27
N LYS A 53 16.69 -7.01 -2.22
CA LYS A 53 17.03 -6.83 -3.64
C LYS A 53 16.21 -5.68 -4.25
N ALA A 54 14.91 -5.61 -3.97
CA ALA A 54 14.03 -4.52 -4.42
C ALA A 54 14.59 -3.16 -4.00
N LYS A 55 14.93 -2.99 -2.72
CA LYS A 55 15.55 -1.74 -2.22
C LYS A 55 16.85 -1.38 -2.93
N LYS A 56 17.69 -2.35 -3.31
CA LYS A 56 18.92 -2.10 -4.07
C LYS A 56 18.61 -1.67 -5.51
N LEU A 57 17.61 -2.29 -6.15
CA LEU A 57 17.17 -1.92 -7.49
C LEU A 57 16.54 -0.53 -7.50
N MET A 58 15.76 -0.19 -6.47
CA MET A 58 15.15 1.13 -6.35
C MET A 58 16.18 2.26 -6.27
N LYS A 59 17.37 2.03 -5.68
CA LYS A 59 18.48 3.00 -5.76
C LYS A 59 18.93 3.26 -7.19
N LYS A 60 18.88 2.26 -8.07
CA LYS A 60 19.20 2.40 -9.49
C LYS A 60 18.08 3.09 -10.25
N VAL A 61 16.82 2.93 -9.84
CA VAL A 61 15.69 3.64 -10.45
C VAL A 61 15.76 5.13 -10.16
N TYR A 62 16.13 5.52 -8.94
CA TYR A 62 16.16 6.92 -8.47
C TYR A 62 17.54 7.58 -8.60
N TYR A 63 18.42 7.09 -9.49
CA TYR A 63 19.81 7.55 -9.53
C TYR A 63 19.96 9.06 -9.80
N ASP A 64 19.04 9.65 -10.56
CA ASP A 64 18.99 11.07 -10.96
C ASP A 64 17.77 11.83 -10.40
N ASN A 65 16.93 11.17 -9.58
CA ASN A 65 15.74 11.78 -8.99
C ASN A 65 15.67 11.48 -7.48
N GLN A 66 16.61 12.05 -6.72
CA GLN A 66 16.81 11.73 -5.31
C GLN A 66 16.01 12.66 -4.39
N TYR A 67 14.69 12.62 -4.51
CA TYR A 67 13.76 13.40 -3.69
C TYR A 67 12.85 12.48 -2.88
N SER A 68 12.66 12.80 -1.60
CA SER A 68 11.77 12.04 -0.73
C SER A 68 10.32 12.23 -1.13
N PHE A 69 9.52 11.17 -1.04
CA PHE A 69 8.16 11.10 -1.56
C PHE A 69 7.24 12.13 -0.90
N TYR A 70 7.11 12.06 0.43
CA TYR A 70 6.18 12.91 1.16
C TYR A 70 6.60 14.38 1.26
N CYS A 71 7.90 14.67 1.38
CA CYS A 71 8.38 16.05 1.64
C CYS A 71 9.16 16.69 0.50
N GLY A 72 9.51 15.95 -0.55
CA GLY A 72 10.38 16.47 -1.62
C GLY A 72 11.79 16.84 -1.12
N CYS A 73 12.28 16.23 -0.05
CA CYS A 73 13.63 16.51 0.45
C CYS A 73 14.66 15.82 -0.43
N LYS A 74 15.69 16.56 -0.86
CA LYS A 74 16.87 15.95 -1.47
C LYS A 74 17.49 14.94 -0.50
N TYR A 75 18.05 13.87 -1.05
CA TYR A 75 18.83 12.91 -0.28
C TYR A 75 20.02 12.40 -1.08
N ASP A 76 21.07 11.97 -0.37
CA ASP A 76 22.29 11.46 -0.98
C ASP A 76 22.75 10.16 -0.33
N TYR A 77 23.56 9.38 -1.04
CA TYR A 77 24.24 8.20 -0.48
C TYR A 77 25.59 8.61 0.13
N LYS A 78 25.75 8.42 1.44
CA LYS A 78 26.98 8.79 2.18
C LYS A 78 27.57 7.58 2.90
N GLN A 79 28.90 7.48 2.94
CA GLN A 79 29.60 6.48 3.74
C GLN A 79 29.75 6.99 5.18
N ILE A 80 29.09 6.33 6.14
CA ILE A 80 29.13 6.68 7.56
C ILE A 80 29.55 5.43 8.35
N LYS A 81 30.70 5.50 9.02
CA LYS A 81 31.28 4.37 9.79
C LYS A 81 31.40 3.08 8.96
N GLY A 82 31.85 3.20 7.72
CA GLY A 82 32.03 2.08 6.79
C GLY A 82 30.72 1.47 6.25
N LYS A 83 29.58 2.15 6.45
CA LYS A 83 28.28 1.73 5.93
C LYS A 83 27.67 2.86 5.10
N GLU A 84 27.16 2.51 3.92
CA GLU A 84 26.36 3.45 3.14
C GLU A 84 25.04 3.76 3.85
N LYS A 85 24.73 5.04 4.01
CA LYS A 85 23.45 5.56 4.47
C LYS A 85 22.87 6.48 3.42
N THR A 86 21.55 6.42 3.24
CA THR A 86 20.82 7.39 2.41
C THR A 86 20.39 8.54 3.32
N VAL A 87 21.11 9.66 3.25
CA VAL A 87 21.01 10.80 4.18
C VAL A 87 20.10 11.87 3.59
N VAL A 88 19.15 12.34 4.40
CA VAL A 88 18.20 13.40 4.03
C VAL A 88 18.85 14.78 4.20
N ASP A 89 18.69 15.65 3.21
CA ASP A 89 18.94 17.09 3.34
C ASP A 89 17.63 17.81 3.70
N ALA A 90 17.38 17.95 5.00
CA ALA A 90 16.18 18.60 5.51
C ALA A 90 16.09 20.09 5.10
N SER A 91 17.24 20.75 4.86
CA SER A 91 17.27 22.16 4.47
C SER A 91 16.74 22.39 3.06
N SER A 92 16.81 21.37 2.19
CA SER A 92 16.31 21.44 0.81
C SER A 92 14.79 21.53 0.69
N CYS A 93 14.05 21.11 1.73
CA CYS A 93 12.58 21.03 1.76
C CYS A 93 11.96 21.72 2.98
N GLY A 94 12.78 22.18 3.94
CA GLY A 94 12.32 22.76 5.20
C GLY A 94 11.67 21.76 6.18
N TYR A 95 11.92 20.45 6.01
CA TYR A 95 11.49 19.42 6.96
C TYR A 95 12.10 19.67 8.35
N LYS A 96 11.28 19.51 9.38
CA LYS A 96 11.71 19.54 10.78
C LYS A 96 11.26 18.26 11.48
N PRO A 97 12.15 17.59 12.23
CA PRO A 97 11.76 16.41 12.97
C PRO A 97 10.80 16.77 14.09
N ARG A 98 9.83 15.88 14.33
CA ARG A 98 8.83 16.08 15.35
C ARG A 98 9.13 15.33 16.64
N LYS A 99 9.48 14.05 16.54
CA LYS A 99 9.67 13.13 17.67
C LYS A 99 10.92 12.25 17.57
N ASN A 100 11.42 11.97 16.37
CA ASN A 100 12.52 11.05 16.11
C ASN A 100 13.48 11.63 15.06
N GLU A 101 14.30 12.58 15.51
CA GLU A 101 15.32 13.22 14.69
C GLU A 101 16.28 12.23 14.03
N GLN A 102 16.72 11.20 14.76
CA GLN A 102 17.68 10.22 14.21
C GLN A 102 17.12 9.46 13.01
N ARG A 103 15.83 9.10 13.05
CA ARG A 103 15.16 8.44 11.92
C ARG A 103 14.82 9.43 10.80
N GLY A 104 14.57 10.70 11.14
CA GLY A 104 14.38 11.80 10.20
C GLY A 104 15.62 12.12 9.33
N GLN A 105 16.81 11.73 9.76
CA GLN A 105 18.07 11.96 9.03
C GLN A 105 18.31 10.97 7.87
N ILE A 106 17.49 9.91 7.74
CA ILE A 106 17.69 8.87 6.74
C ILE A 106 16.44 8.63 5.89
N ILE A 107 16.65 8.08 4.69
CA ILE A 107 15.58 7.53 3.87
C ILE A 107 15.29 6.08 4.26
N GLU A 108 14.00 5.77 4.32
CA GLU A 108 13.47 4.42 4.36
C GLU A 108 12.57 4.19 3.15
N TRP A 109 12.54 2.97 2.63
CA TRP A 109 11.66 2.61 1.52
C TRP A 109 10.25 2.35 2.08
N GLU A 110 9.35 3.27 1.78
CA GLU A 110 7.93 3.25 2.13
C GLU A 110 7.17 2.26 1.24
N HIS A 111 6.28 1.50 1.87
CA HIS A 111 5.24 0.72 1.21
C HIS A 111 3.98 1.58 1.11
N VAL A 112 3.75 2.22 -0.04
CA VAL A 112 2.61 3.15 -0.24
C VAL A 112 1.29 2.47 0.12
N VAL A 113 1.08 1.24 -0.35
CA VAL A 113 0.13 0.28 0.23
C VAL A 113 0.87 -0.50 1.32
N PRO A 114 0.55 -0.30 2.62
CA PRO A 114 1.32 -0.88 3.71
C PRO A 114 1.34 -2.41 3.63
N ALA A 115 2.43 -3.04 4.07
CA ALA A 115 2.50 -4.51 4.19
C ALA A 115 1.37 -5.11 5.04
N HIS A 116 0.85 -4.33 5.98
CA HIS A 116 -0.35 -4.71 6.73
C HIS A 116 -1.58 -4.87 5.83
N ALA A 117 -1.78 -4.02 4.83
CA ALA A 117 -2.97 -4.06 3.98
C ALA A 117 -3.05 -5.34 3.13
N PHE A 118 -1.92 -5.77 2.57
CA PHE A 118 -1.84 -6.99 1.75
C PHE A 118 -1.47 -8.26 2.54
N GLY A 119 -1.13 -8.14 3.82
CA GLY A 119 -0.70 -9.26 4.66
C GLY A 119 -1.64 -9.65 5.80
N ASN A 120 -2.44 -8.73 6.34
CA ASN A 120 -3.12 -8.96 7.63
C ASN A 120 -4.19 -10.07 7.61
N THR A 121 -4.62 -10.51 6.43
CA THR A 121 -5.60 -11.57 6.26
C THR A 121 -4.96 -12.95 6.14
N LEU A 122 -3.66 -13.02 5.84
CA LEU A 122 -2.92 -14.26 5.62
C LEU A 122 -2.74 -15.05 6.91
N GLN A 123 -2.73 -16.37 6.79
CA GLN A 123 -2.54 -17.27 7.94
C GLN A 123 -1.19 -17.03 8.63
N CYS A 124 -0.10 -16.86 7.86
CA CYS A 124 1.22 -16.51 8.38
C CYS A 124 1.23 -15.23 9.23
N TRP A 125 0.29 -14.31 8.96
CA TRP A 125 0.17 -13.06 9.69
C TRP A 125 -0.59 -13.24 10.99
N ARG A 126 -1.68 -14.02 10.96
CA ARG A 126 -2.64 -14.16 12.07
C ARG A 126 -2.26 -15.25 13.07
N GLU A 127 -1.64 -16.32 12.59
CA GLU A 127 -1.38 -17.53 13.36
C GLU A 127 0.12 -17.79 13.59
N PRO A 128 0.52 -18.29 14.77
CA PRO A 128 1.92 -18.53 15.11
C PRO A 128 2.44 -19.84 14.50
N ILE A 129 2.41 -19.92 13.17
CA ILE A 129 2.77 -21.13 12.40
C ILE A 129 4.26 -21.21 12.04
N CYS A 130 5.02 -20.13 12.22
CA CYS A 130 6.48 -20.14 12.07
C CYS A 130 7.17 -20.39 13.41
N THR A 131 8.35 -21.01 13.39
CA THR A 131 9.14 -21.30 14.59
C THR A 131 10.55 -20.74 14.44
N ASP A 132 11.06 -20.04 15.46
CA ASP A 132 12.43 -19.53 15.45
C ASP A 132 13.45 -20.62 15.82
N LYS A 133 14.74 -20.29 15.72
CA LYS A 133 15.84 -21.21 16.03
C LYS A 133 15.83 -21.76 17.48
N ASN A 134 15.10 -21.13 18.39
CA ASN A 134 14.98 -21.53 19.79
C ASN A 134 13.68 -22.32 20.05
N GLY A 135 12.92 -22.66 19.01
CA GLY A 135 11.65 -23.37 19.15
C GLY A 135 10.47 -22.46 19.49
N LYS A 136 10.63 -21.13 19.50
CA LYS A 136 9.53 -20.21 19.81
C LYS A 136 8.68 -19.94 18.58
N SER A 137 7.38 -20.22 18.68
CA SER A 137 6.42 -19.91 17.63
C SER A 137 6.19 -18.40 17.47
N PHE A 138 6.05 -17.92 16.24
CA PHE A 138 5.82 -16.51 15.90
C PHE A 138 4.94 -16.34 14.66
N LYS A 139 4.37 -15.14 14.52
CA LYS A 139 3.45 -14.74 13.45
C LYS A 139 3.75 -13.33 12.92
N GLY A 140 2.92 -12.84 12.00
CA GLY A 140 2.98 -11.49 11.46
C GLY A 140 3.89 -11.39 10.24
N ARG A 141 4.24 -10.16 9.85
CA ARG A 141 5.09 -9.86 8.69
C ARG A 141 6.31 -10.77 8.57
N LYS A 142 7.06 -10.96 9.67
CA LYS A 142 8.25 -11.82 9.69
C LYS A 142 7.93 -13.27 9.34
N CYS A 143 6.78 -13.80 9.75
CA CYS A 143 6.39 -15.15 9.39
C CYS A 143 6.03 -15.21 7.90
N CYS A 144 5.24 -14.27 7.39
CA CYS A 144 4.91 -14.21 5.97
C CYS A 144 6.14 -14.04 5.07
N GLU A 145 7.12 -13.22 5.47
CA GLU A 145 8.41 -13.12 4.79
C GLU A 145 9.12 -14.47 4.66
N ASN A 146 8.94 -15.37 5.63
CA ASN A 146 9.63 -16.66 5.63
C ASN A 146 8.93 -17.72 4.79
N ILE A 147 7.60 -17.75 4.77
CA ILE A 147 6.86 -18.93 4.27
C ILE A 147 5.90 -18.62 3.12
N ASP A 148 5.57 -17.36 2.86
CA ASP A 148 4.54 -16.99 1.88
C ASP A 148 5.20 -16.30 0.65
N PRO A 149 5.35 -17.01 -0.48
CA PRO A 149 5.97 -16.46 -1.69
C PRO A 149 5.17 -15.32 -2.31
N VAL A 150 3.83 -15.40 -2.29
CA VAL A 150 2.96 -14.34 -2.82
C VAL A 150 3.14 -13.06 -2.00
N PHE A 151 3.19 -13.17 -0.67
CA PHE A 151 3.52 -12.06 0.21
C PHE A 151 4.90 -11.46 -0.08
N ARG A 152 5.91 -12.31 -0.32
CA ARG A 152 7.26 -11.86 -0.67
C ARG A 152 7.30 -11.07 -1.97
N VAL A 153 6.57 -11.50 -3.01
CA VAL A 153 6.44 -10.75 -4.27
C VAL A 153 5.74 -9.41 -4.03
N MET A 154 4.58 -9.39 -3.37
CA MET A 154 3.87 -8.14 -3.04
C MET A 154 4.73 -7.16 -2.24
N GLN A 155 5.54 -7.67 -1.31
CA GLN A 155 6.46 -6.87 -0.51
C GLN A 155 7.62 -6.31 -1.33
N ALA A 156 8.13 -7.09 -2.29
CA ALA A 156 9.29 -6.73 -3.10
C ALA A 156 8.91 -5.97 -4.38
N ASP A 157 7.61 -5.80 -4.65
CA ASP A 157 7.11 -5.06 -5.79
C ASP A 157 7.56 -3.60 -5.74
N MET A 158 8.35 -3.21 -6.73
CA MET A 158 8.99 -1.91 -6.81
C MET A 158 7.99 -0.78 -7.12
N TYR A 159 6.85 -1.07 -7.76
CA TYR A 159 5.81 -0.06 -7.99
C TYR A 159 5.23 0.46 -6.68
N ASN A 160 5.20 -0.37 -5.63
CA ASN A 160 4.72 -0.01 -4.30
C ASN A 160 5.80 0.60 -3.38
N LEU A 161 7.02 0.83 -3.86
CA LEU A 161 8.12 1.37 -3.08
C LEU A 161 8.43 2.82 -3.43
N GLN A 162 8.52 3.67 -2.40
CA GLN A 162 8.88 5.09 -2.54
C GLN A 162 9.94 5.48 -1.48
N PRO A 163 10.88 6.39 -1.77
CA PRO A 163 11.86 6.84 -0.77
C PRO A 163 11.20 7.84 0.19
N ALA A 164 11.06 7.53 1.46
CA ALA A 164 10.45 8.43 2.45
C ALA A 164 11.45 8.82 3.54
N VAL A 165 11.30 10.02 4.10
CA VAL A 165 11.98 10.40 5.35
C VAL A 165 11.60 9.39 6.43
N GLY A 166 12.58 8.80 7.11
CA GLY A 166 12.34 7.65 7.98
C GLY A 166 11.39 7.94 9.15
N GLU A 167 11.39 9.16 9.68
CA GLU A 167 10.39 9.56 10.68
C GLU A 167 8.98 9.57 10.09
N LEU A 168 8.76 10.18 8.92
CA LEU A 168 7.44 10.21 8.29
C LEU A 168 6.95 8.80 7.93
N ASN A 169 7.84 7.95 7.43
CA ASN A 169 7.53 6.53 7.21
C ASN A 169 7.06 5.84 8.51
N ALA A 170 7.73 6.12 9.63
CA ALA A 170 7.35 5.61 10.94
C ALA A 170 5.97 6.10 11.40
N ASP A 171 5.73 7.39 11.24
CA ASP A 171 4.56 8.09 11.75
C ASP A 171 3.33 7.77 10.91
N ARG A 172 3.51 7.61 9.60
CA ARG A 172 2.50 7.11 8.68
C ARG A 172 2.03 5.71 9.08
N SER A 173 2.95 4.85 9.53
CA SER A 173 2.61 3.49 9.99
C SER A 173 1.79 2.72 8.94
N ASN A 174 0.62 2.18 9.30
CA ASN A 174 -0.36 1.57 8.40
C ASN A 174 -1.64 2.41 8.28
N TYR A 175 -1.53 3.73 8.46
CA TYR A 175 -2.67 4.64 8.46
C TYR A 175 -3.26 4.81 7.08
N HIS A 176 -4.57 5.02 7.05
CA HIS A 176 -5.27 5.34 5.82
C HIS A 176 -4.86 6.73 5.34
N TYR A 177 -4.96 6.97 4.04
CA TYR A 177 -4.80 8.32 3.51
C TYR A 177 -6.11 9.08 3.59
N GLY A 178 -6.05 10.40 3.78
CA GLY A 178 -7.22 11.27 3.77
C GLY A 178 -6.85 12.73 3.87
N ILE A 179 -7.88 13.58 4.01
CA ILE A 179 -7.74 15.02 4.22
C ILE A 179 -7.98 15.32 5.70
N ILE A 180 -7.14 16.16 6.26
CA ILE A 180 -6.99 16.55 7.66
C ILE A 180 -7.10 18.08 7.72
N ALA A 181 -8.21 18.60 8.26
CA ALA A 181 -8.52 20.02 8.17
C ALA A 181 -7.92 20.84 9.34
N GLY A 182 -7.12 21.86 9.03
CA GLY A 182 -6.73 22.90 9.99
C GLY A 182 -5.63 22.51 10.98
N GLU A 183 -4.82 21.53 10.64
CA GLU A 183 -3.91 20.89 11.59
C GLU A 183 -2.50 21.53 11.61
N PRO A 184 -1.78 21.42 12.74
CA PRO A 184 -0.45 22.02 12.87
C PRO A 184 0.54 21.38 11.89
N ARG A 185 1.40 22.21 11.29
CA ARG A 185 2.51 21.77 10.45
C ARG A 185 3.64 21.19 11.30
N GLU A 186 3.42 20.01 11.88
CA GLU A 186 4.33 19.42 12.87
C GLU A 186 5.69 19.02 12.27
N TYR A 187 5.80 18.89 10.94
CA TYR A 187 7.04 18.54 10.24
C TYR A 187 7.71 19.73 9.52
N GLY A 188 7.43 20.96 9.96
CA GLY A 188 8.02 22.17 9.37
C GLY A 188 7.33 22.58 8.08
N ALA A 189 8.09 22.81 7.00
CA ALA A 189 7.54 23.17 5.69
C ALA A 189 7.09 21.97 4.84
N CYS A 190 7.31 20.75 5.34
CA CYS A 190 6.81 19.55 4.67
C CYS A 190 5.29 19.47 4.80
N ASP A 191 4.60 19.40 3.65
CA ASP A 191 3.15 19.28 3.56
C ASP A 191 2.72 17.82 3.77
N PHE A 192 2.74 17.42 5.04
CA PHE A 192 2.41 16.08 5.48
C PHE A 192 1.87 16.11 6.91
N GLU A 193 0.70 15.53 7.14
CA GLU A 193 0.01 15.58 8.44
C GLU A 193 -0.36 14.18 8.90
N ILE A 194 -0.39 14.01 10.23
CA ILE A 194 -0.85 12.78 10.88
C ILE A 194 -1.83 13.15 11.98
N GLU A 195 -3.06 12.68 11.86
CA GLU A 195 -4.09 12.82 12.90
C GLU A 195 -4.75 11.46 13.15
N GLY A 196 -4.68 10.96 14.38
CA GLY A 196 -5.20 9.64 14.75
C GLY A 196 -4.59 8.50 13.92
N LYS A 197 -5.39 7.89 13.05
CA LYS A 197 -4.97 6.82 12.10
C LYS A 197 -5.14 7.25 10.64
N LEU A 198 -4.99 8.54 10.39
CA LEU A 198 -5.06 9.16 9.07
C LEU A 198 -3.75 9.88 8.77
N ALA A 199 -3.31 9.79 7.52
CA ALA A 199 -2.20 10.56 6.98
C ALA A 199 -2.68 11.42 5.82
N GLU A 200 -2.39 12.71 5.84
CA GLU A 200 -2.58 13.59 4.69
C GLU A 200 -1.22 13.83 4.02
N PRO A 201 -1.06 13.45 2.74
CA PRO A 201 0.09 13.82 1.94
C PRO A 201 -0.15 15.13 1.18
N LYS A 202 0.95 15.78 0.80
CA LYS A 202 0.97 16.90 -0.15
C LYS A 202 0.24 16.58 -1.45
N GLU A 203 -0.30 17.62 -2.08
CA GLU A 203 -1.27 17.43 -3.16
C GLU A 203 -0.69 16.79 -4.43
N ASP A 204 0.56 17.11 -4.75
CA ASP A 204 1.29 16.73 -5.98
C ASP A 204 1.85 15.30 -5.97
N ILE A 205 1.44 14.45 -5.01
CA ILE A 205 1.73 13.01 -4.99
C ILE A 205 0.48 12.15 -4.73
N ARG A 206 -0.69 12.79 -4.67
CA ARG A 206 -1.95 12.10 -4.33
C ARG A 206 -2.36 11.14 -5.45
N GLY A 207 -2.06 11.50 -6.69
CA GLY A 207 -2.22 10.68 -7.88
C GLY A 207 -1.30 9.46 -7.85
N ASP A 208 -0.03 9.64 -7.52
CA ASP A 208 0.94 8.54 -7.36
C ASP A 208 0.43 7.50 -6.35
N ILE A 209 -0.08 7.97 -5.20
CA ILE A 209 -0.67 7.13 -4.17
C ILE A 209 -1.88 6.38 -4.71
N ALA A 210 -2.83 7.09 -5.33
CA ALA A 210 -4.04 6.51 -5.88
C ALA A 210 -3.74 5.41 -6.91
N ARG A 211 -2.88 5.70 -7.89
CA ARG A 211 -2.45 4.75 -8.92
C ARG A 211 -1.71 3.55 -8.35
N THR A 212 -0.88 3.75 -7.32
CA THR A 212 -0.21 2.64 -6.62
C THR A 212 -1.22 1.72 -5.92
N TYR A 213 -2.26 2.27 -5.29
CA TYR A 213 -3.34 1.47 -4.71
C TYR A 213 -4.13 0.69 -5.77
N PHE A 214 -4.52 1.35 -6.86
CA PHE A 214 -5.24 0.67 -7.95
C PHE A 214 -4.39 -0.42 -8.59
N TYR A 215 -3.10 -0.17 -8.81
CA TYR A 215 -2.16 -1.18 -9.28
C TYR A 215 -2.12 -2.40 -8.34
N MET A 216 -1.93 -2.18 -7.03
CA MET A 216 -1.84 -3.29 -6.07
C MET A 216 -3.16 -4.08 -5.95
N GLU A 217 -4.30 -3.41 -6.13
CA GLU A 217 -5.60 -4.07 -6.18
C GLU A 217 -5.79 -4.90 -7.45
N ASP A 218 -5.51 -4.32 -8.62
CA ASP A 218 -5.66 -5.00 -9.91
C ASP A 218 -4.72 -6.21 -10.03
N THR A 219 -3.48 -6.02 -9.57
CA THR A 219 -2.40 -7.00 -9.70
C THR A 219 -2.49 -8.15 -8.69
N TYR A 220 -2.88 -7.84 -7.44
CA TYR A 220 -2.81 -8.80 -6.34
C TYR A 220 -4.13 -8.99 -5.58
N GLY A 221 -5.20 -8.32 -6.00
CA GLY A 221 -6.49 -8.37 -5.30
C GLY A 221 -6.48 -7.69 -3.93
N VAL A 222 -5.54 -6.78 -3.65
CA VAL A 222 -5.49 -6.04 -2.38
C VAL A 222 -6.74 -5.18 -2.24
N ARG A 223 -7.58 -5.49 -1.26
CA ARG A 223 -8.88 -4.83 -1.10
C ARG A 223 -8.75 -3.35 -0.75
N ILE A 224 -9.33 -2.49 -1.59
CA ILE A 224 -9.58 -1.08 -1.27
C ILE A 224 -11.00 -0.92 -0.74
N SER A 225 -11.20 -0.20 0.37
CA SER A 225 -12.54 0.11 0.87
C SER A 225 -13.24 1.12 -0.04
N ASP A 226 -14.58 1.10 -0.13
CA ASP A 226 -15.33 2.02 -0.99
C ASP A 226 -15.03 3.50 -0.69
N LYS A 227 -14.79 3.83 0.59
CA LYS A 227 -14.40 5.18 1.01
C LYS A 227 -13.02 5.57 0.44
N GLN A 228 -12.02 4.70 0.57
CA GLN A 228 -10.68 4.95 0.02
C GLN A 228 -10.71 4.96 -1.51
N ARG A 229 -11.48 4.07 -2.16
CA ARG A 229 -11.62 4.06 -3.62
C ARG A 229 -12.13 5.40 -4.13
N LYS A 230 -13.20 5.94 -3.54
CA LYS A 230 -13.75 7.24 -3.95
C LYS A 230 -12.73 8.36 -3.79
N LEU A 231 -11.97 8.35 -2.68
CA LEU A 231 -10.89 9.31 -2.47
C LEU A 231 -9.81 9.19 -3.56
N PHE A 232 -9.33 7.98 -3.82
CA PHE A 232 -8.28 7.73 -4.81
C PHE A 232 -8.75 8.03 -6.24
N GLN A 233 -10.02 7.83 -6.58
CA GLN A 233 -10.57 8.26 -7.86
C GLN A 233 -10.54 9.80 -8.01
N VAL A 234 -10.82 10.54 -6.94
CA VAL A 234 -10.68 12.01 -6.97
C VAL A 234 -9.22 12.41 -7.12
N TRP A 235 -8.32 11.79 -6.36
CA TRP A 235 -6.89 12.09 -6.39
C TRP A 235 -6.23 11.76 -7.73
N ASP A 236 -6.53 10.60 -8.32
CA ASP A 236 -6.01 10.21 -9.64
C ASP A 236 -6.46 11.19 -10.75
N ASN A 237 -7.67 11.73 -10.64
CA ASN A 237 -8.18 12.73 -11.58
C ASN A 237 -7.57 14.12 -11.36
N GLN A 238 -7.29 14.51 -10.12
CA GLN A 238 -6.77 15.84 -9.77
C GLN A 238 -5.26 15.96 -9.95
N ASP A 239 -4.54 14.85 -9.80
CA ASP A 239 -3.09 14.75 -9.89
C ASP A 239 -2.71 13.75 -11.00
N PRO A 240 -2.69 14.20 -12.27
CA PRO A 240 -2.43 13.33 -13.41
C PRO A 240 -0.97 12.85 -13.45
N VAL A 241 -0.75 11.73 -14.14
CA VAL A 241 0.57 11.09 -14.26
C VAL A 241 1.67 12.09 -14.65
N SER A 242 2.64 12.26 -13.77
CA SER A 242 3.81 13.12 -13.98
C SER A 242 4.83 12.50 -14.95
N GLU A 243 5.76 13.32 -15.46
CA GLU A 243 6.89 12.82 -16.26
C GLU A 243 7.76 11.85 -15.45
N TRP A 244 7.99 12.17 -14.17
CA TRP A 244 8.78 11.30 -13.29
C TRP A 244 8.12 9.94 -13.08
N GLU A 245 6.80 9.87 -12.89
CA GLU A 245 6.11 8.59 -12.75
C GLU A 245 6.28 7.69 -13.98
N ARG A 246 6.23 8.27 -15.19
CA ARG A 246 6.47 7.53 -16.45
C ARG A 246 7.90 7.01 -16.51
N ILE A 247 8.88 7.88 -16.27
CA ILE A 247 10.30 7.50 -16.24
C ILE A 247 10.55 6.41 -15.20
N ARG A 248 9.98 6.54 -14.02
CA ARG A 248 10.07 5.54 -12.95
C ARG A 248 9.48 4.22 -13.39
N ALA A 249 8.29 4.22 -13.99
CA ALA A 249 7.65 3.00 -14.50
C ALA A 249 8.51 2.31 -15.56
N ASP A 250 9.04 3.05 -16.55
CA ASP A 250 9.92 2.50 -17.58
C ASP A 250 11.22 1.89 -17.02
N ARG A 251 11.69 2.39 -15.86
CA ARG A 251 12.86 1.87 -15.16
C ARG A 251 12.56 0.68 -14.26
N ILE A 252 11.29 0.41 -13.94
CA ILE A 252 10.85 -0.76 -13.18
C ILE A 252 10.47 -1.85 -14.20
N TRP A 253 11.37 -2.82 -14.34
CA TRP A 253 11.28 -3.93 -15.30
C TRP A 253 11.09 -5.27 -14.58
#